data_AF-A0A7X6VEV8-F1
#
_entry.id   AF-A0A7X6VEV8-F1
#
_cell.length_a   1.000
_cell.length_b   1.000
_cell.length_c   1.000
_cell.angle_alpha   90.00
_cell.angle_beta   90.00
_cell.angle_gamma   90.00
#
_symmetry.space_group_name_H-M   'P 1'
#
loop_
_entity.id
_entity.type
_entity.pdbx_description
1 polymer ?
#
loop_
_entity_poly.entity_id
_entity_poly.type
_entity_poly.pdbx_seq_one_letter_code
_entity_poly.pdbx_strand_id
1 'polypeptide(L)'
;FKDHISKFISYKRSLGYSYHEEADRLKRFDRMTHQYYPCHGYITKEIADAWCARQNNESMSNQNGRIATIKQFTKYMAGIDNRTYVT
;
A
#
# COMPACT_ATOMS: atom_id res chain seq x y z
N PHE A 1 5.32 -6.15 4.77
CA PHE A 1 5.46 -4.77 4.26
C PHE A 1 5.62 -3.70 5.35
N LYS A 2 5.41 -4.03 6.63
CA LYS A 2 5.53 -3.15 7.80
C LYS A 2 6.54 -2.00 7.72
N ASP A 3 7.83 -2.27 7.47
CA ASP A 3 8.87 -1.22 7.44
C ASP A 3 8.65 -0.20 6.31
N HIS A 4 8.38 -0.67 5.09
CA HIS A 4 8.06 0.20 3.95
C HIS A 4 6.79 1.02 4.18
N ILE A 5 5.78 0.45 4.83
CA ILE A 5 4.55 1.17 5.19
C ILE A 5 4.88 2.30 6.17
N SER A 6 5.63 2.02 7.25
CA SER A 6 6.01 3.04 8.22
C SER A 6 6.80 4.19 7.59
N LYS A 7 7.74 3.88 6.69
CA LYS A 7 8.51 4.89 5.94
C LYS A 7 7.63 5.69 4.99
N PHE A 8 6.71 5.05 4.29
CA PHE A 8 5.75 5.72 3.40
C PHE A 8 4.82 6.68 4.15
N ILE A 9 4.25 6.25 5.27
CA ILE A 9 3.39 7.10 6.11
C ILE A 9 4.17 8.29 6.65
N SER A 10 5.40 8.06 7.12
CA SER A 10 6.25 9.14 7.64
C SER A 10 6.60 10.16 6.55
N TYR A 11 6.95 9.68 5.35
CA TYR A 11 7.20 10.52 4.18
C TYR A 11 5.98 11.36 3.80
N LYS A 12 4.78 10.77 3.80
CA LYS A 12 3.54 11.51 3.49
C LYS A 12 3.19 12.53 4.57
N ARG A 13 3.43 12.21 5.84
CA ARG A 13 3.26 13.15 6.94
C ARG A 13 4.25 14.31 6.92
N SER A 14 5.51 14.07 6.53
CA SER A 14 6.48 15.16 6.36
C SER A 14 6.11 16.12 5.23
N LEU A 15 5.28 15.69 4.28
CA LEU A 15 4.71 16.56 3.23
C LEU A 15 3.44 17.31 3.68
N GLY A 16 3.01 17.16 4.93
CA GLY A 16 1.84 17.83 5.49
C GLY A 16 0.52 17.05 5.38
N TYR A 17 0.52 15.81 4.90
CA TYR A 17 -0.69 14.99 4.85
C TYR A 17 -0.92 14.23 6.17
N SER A 18 -2.14 14.19 6.70
CA SER A 18 -2.45 13.51 7.97
C SER A 18 -2.29 11.98 7.91
N TYR A 19 -2.78 11.36 6.83
CA TYR A 19 -2.60 9.93 6.53
C TYR A 19 -3.08 8.99 7.64
N HIS A 20 -4.15 9.34 8.36
CA HIS A 20 -4.72 8.48 9.40
C HIS A 20 -5.46 7.28 8.78
N GLU A 21 -6.41 7.53 7.89
CA GLU A 21 -7.20 6.49 7.25
C GLU A 21 -6.36 5.60 6.33
N GLU A 22 -5.41 6.20 5.59
CA GLU A 22 -4.47 5.49 4.74
C GLU A 22 -3.56 4.56 5.54
N ALA A 23 -3.10 4.98 6.72
CA ALA A 23 -2.30 4.14 7.60
C ALA A 23 -3.09 2.92 8.09
N ASP A 24 -4.35 3.09 8.46
CA ASP A 24 -5.20 1.97 8.87
C ASP A 24 -5.49 1.01 7.69
N ARG A 25 -5.72 1.55 6.49
CA ARG A 25 -5.87 0.74 5.27
C ARG A 25 -4.60 -0.06 4.98
N LEU A 26 -3.42 0.56 5.05
CA LEU A 26 -2.14 -0.10 4.82
C LEU A 26 -1.81 -1.14 5.91
N LYS A 27 -2.21 -0.91 7.16
CA LYS A 27 -2.07 -1.90 8.23
C LYS A 27 -2.91 -3.15 7.97
N ARG A 28 -4.15 -2.98 7.48
CA ARG A 28 -5.00 -4.11 7.06
C ARG A 28 -4.41 -4.84 5.86
N PHE A 29 -3.81 -4.11 4.91
CA PHE A 29 -3.09 -4.70 3.78
C PHE A 29 -1.88 -5.54 4.23
N ASP A 30 -1.06 -5.03 5.16
CA ASP A 30 0.08 -5.78 5.73
C ASP A 30 -0.37 -7.08 6.39
N ARG A 31 -1.51 -7.05 7.10
CA ARG A 31 -2.09 -8.26 7.70
C ARG A 31 -2.56 -9.25 6.64
N MET A 32 -3.26 -8.80 5.60
CA MET A 32 -3.70 -9.67 4.50
C MET A 32 -2.51 -10.32 3.80
N THR A 33 -1.49 -9.53 3.47
CA THR A 33 -0.29 -10.03 2.79
C THR A 33 0.49 -11.01 3.65
N HIS A 34 0.60 -10.78 4.96
CA HIS A 34 1.23 -11.75 5.86
C HIS A 34 0.46 -13.08 5.93
N GLN A 35 -0.87 -13.04 5.84
CA GLN A 35 -1.71 -14.24 5.91
C GLN A 35 -1.71 -15.06 4.60
N TYR A 36 -1.80 -14.40 3.45
CA TYR A 36 -1.99 -15.06 2.16
C TYR A 36 -0.73 -15.10 1.28
N TYR A 37 0.25 -14.23 1.56
CA TYR A 37 1.46 -14.05 0.74
C TYR A 37 2.74 -13.90 1.60
N PRO A 38 3.03 -14.83 2.54
CA PRO A 38 4.09 -14.67 3.53
C PRO A 38 5.50 -14.55 2.94
N CYS A 39 5.73 -15.05 1.72
CA CYS A 39 7.05 -15.07 1.08
C CYS A 39 7.31 -13.92 0.09
N HIS A 40 6.35 -12.98 -0.09
CA HIS A 40 6.49 -11.92 -1.08
C HIS A 40 7.10 -10.65 -0.48
N GLY A 41 8.32 -10.29 -0.93
CA GLY A 41 9.01 -9.05 -0.57
C GLY A 41 8.57 -7.81 -1.37
N TYR A 42 7.74 -8.00 -2.40
CA TYR A 42 7.30 -6.95 -3.33
C TYR A 42 5.80 -7.09 -3.62
N ILE A 43 5.17 -5.99 -4.03
CA ILE A 43 3.73 -5.98 -4.37
C ILE A 43 3.57 -6.49 -5.79
N THR A 44 3.13 -7.74 -5.93
CA THR A 44 2.74 -8.31 -7.23
C THR A 44 1.39 -7.78 -7.67
N LYS A 45 1.10 -7.94 -8.96
CA LYS A 45 -0.24 -7.69 -9.52
C LYS A 45 -1.31 -8.51 -8.79
N GLU A 46 -1.02 -9.78 -8.47
CA GLU A 46 -1.95 -10.65 -7.75
C GLU A 46 -2.27 -10.13 -6.35
N ILE A 47 -1.27 -9.66 -5.59
CA ILE A 47 -1.47 -9.05 -4.27
C ILE A 47 -2.31 -7.77 -4.38
N ALA A 48 -2.04 -6.94 -5.39
CA ALA A 48 -2.77 -5.70 -5.61
C ALA A 48 -4.23 -5.97 -6.01
N ASP A 49 -4.46 -6.93 -6.90
CA ASP A 49 -5.79 -7.33 -7.37
C ASP A 49 -6.60 -7.96 -6.23
N ALA A 50 -5.98 -8.83 -5.41
CA ALA A 50 -6.61 -9.40 -4.22
C ALA A 50 -7.04 -8.32 -3.20
N TRP A 51 -6.21 -7.30 -3.01
CA TRP A 51 -6.55 -6.15 -2.16
C TRP A 51 -7.64 -5.26 -2.76
N CYS A 52 -7.65 -5.10 -4.09
CA CYS A 52 -8.62 -4.27 -4.80
C CYS A 52 -9.96 -4.98 -5.02
N ALA A 53 -10.01 -6.31 -4.90
CA ALA A 53 -11.23 -7.10 -5.03
C ALA A 53 -12.35 -6.55 -4.13
N ARG A 54 -13.55 -6.41 -4.70
CA ARG A 54 -14.70 -5.78 -4.03
C ARG A 54 -15.04 -6.52 -2.73
N GLN A 55 -15.07 -5.79 -1.61
CA GLN A 55 -15.82 -6.21 -0.44
C GLN A 55 -17.26 -5.71 -0.64
N ASN A 56 -18.24 -6.61 -0.60
CA ASN A 56 -19.62 -6.36 -1.04
C ASN A 56 -20.36 -5.21 -0.30
N ASN A 57 -19.80 -4.66 0.77
CA ASN A 57 -20.40 -3.61 1.61
C ASN A 57 -19.57 -2.30 1.72
N GLU A 58 -18.58 -2.07 0.86
CA GLU A 58 -17.85 -0.78 0.86
C GLU A 58 -18.55 0.27 0.00
N SER A 59 -18.63 1.50 0.50
CA SER A 59 -19.06 2.64 -0.32
C SER A 59 -18.06 2.91 -1.44
N MET A 60 -18.52 3.46 -2.56
CA MET A 60 -17.66 3.81 -3.71
C MET A 60 -16.49 4.73 -3.30
N SER A 61 -16.73 5.66 -2.35
CA SER A 61 -15.70 6.56 -1.81
C SER A 61 -14.61 5.79 -1.05
N ASN A 62 -15.00 4.84 -0.20
CA ASN A 62 -14.04 4.00 0.53
C ASN A 62 -13.24 3.10 -0.43
N GLN A 63 -13.92 2.52 -1.44
CA GLN A 63 -13.24 1.72 -2.47
C GLN A 63 -12.22 2.56 -3.24
N ASN A 64 -12.59 3.76 -3.69
CA ASN A 64 -11.68 4.66 -4.40
C ASN A 64 -10.50 5.08 -3.53
N GLY A 65 -10.76 5.40 -2.25
CA GLY A 65 -9.72 5.70 -1.28
C GLY A 65 -8.75 4.53 -1.11
N ARG A 66 -9.26 3.32 -0.93
CA ARG A 66 -8.46 2.08 -0.79
C ARG A 66 -7.59 1.81 -2.01
N ILE A 67 -8.15 1.94 -3.21
CA ILE A 67 -7.43 1.77 -4.49
C ILE A 67 -6.37 2.87 -4.67
N ALA A 68 -6.68 4.11 -4.31
CA ALA A 68 -5.74 5.22 -4.41
C ALA A 68 -4.55 5.04 -3.45
N THR A 69 -4.83 4.65 -2.19
CA THR A 69 -3.78 4.39 -1.19
C THR A 69 -2.82 3.30 -1.67
N ILE A 70 -3.33 2.16 -2.15
CA ILE A 70 -2.47 1.07 -2.60
C ILE A 70 -1.67 1.46 -3.84
N LYS A 71 -2.28 2.17 -4.82
CA LYS A 71 -1.55 2.68 -6.00
C LYS A 71 -0.40 3.60 -5.61
N GLN A 72 -0.62 4.52 -4.67
CA GLN A 72 0.44 5.41 -4.21
C GLN A 72 1.54 4.66 -3.47
N PHE A 73 1.19 3.68 -2.65
CA PHE A 73 2.14 2.84 -1.94
C PHE A 73 2.96 1.96 -2.89
N THR A 74 2.34 1.34 -3.90
CA THR A 74 3.04 0.56 -4.93
C THR A 74 4.00 1.43 -5.72
N LYS A 75 3.62 2.66 -6.09
CA LYS A 75 4.54 3.61 -6.75
C LYS A 75 5.72 3.97 -5.87
N TYR A 76 5.49 4.22 -4.58
CA TYR A 76 6.55 4.49 -3.62
C TYR A 76 7.52 3.31 -3.49
N MET A 77 6.99 2.09 -3.39
CA MET A 77 7.81 0.88 -3.37
C MET A 77 8.62 0.70 -4.65
N ALA A 78 8.02 0.91 -5.82
CA ALA A 78 8.73 0.85 -7.10
C ALA A 78 9.85 1.90 -7.21
N GLY A 79 9.67 3.09 -6.61
CA GLY A 79 10.70 4.12 -6.56
C GLY A 79 11.83 3.82 -5.56
N ILE A 80 11.58 3.02 -4.53
CA ILE A 80 12.59 2.58 -3.55
C ILE A 80 13.32 1.32 -3.98
N ASP A 81 12.65 0.45 -4.75
CA ASP A 81 13.24 -0.74 -5.38
C ASP A 81 14.18 -0.37 -6.55
N ASN A 82 14.83 0.80 -6.46
CA ASN A 82 15.78 1.30 -7.43
C ASN A 82 17.08 0.48 -7.38
N ARG A 83 16.97 -0.77 -7.86
CA ARG A 83 17.95 -1.44 -8.73
C ARG A 83 18.18 -0.63 -10.02
N THR A 84 18.27 0.69 -9.92
CA THR A 84 18.54 1.59 -11.03
C THR A 84 19.51 2.63 -10.51
N TYR A 85 20.79 2.34 -10.74
CA TYR A 85 21.82 3.36 -10.89
C TYR A 85 21.28 4.38 -11.89
N VAL A 86 21.18 5.64 -11.49
CA VAL A 86 21.11 6.72 -12.45
C VAL A 86 22.56 6.91 -12.89
N THR A 87 22.92 6.34 -14.05
CA THR A 87 24.14 6.69 -14.77
C THR A 87 23.96 8.05 -15.43
#